data_AF-A0A382SIP7-F1
#
_entry.id   AF-A0A382SIP7-F1
#
_cell.length_a   1.000
_cell.length_b   1.000
_cell.length_c   1.000
_cell.angle_alpha   90.00
_cell.angle_beta   90.00
_cell.angle_gamma   90.00
#
_symmetry.space_group_name_H-M   'P 1'
#
loop_
_entity.id
_entity.type
_entity.pdbx_description
1 polymer ?
#
loop_
_entity_poly.entity_id
_entity_poly.type
_entity_poly.pdbx_seq_one_letter_code
_entity_poly.pdbx_strand_id
1 'polypeptide(L)'
;MRPSYWSTHKTTLITIAVITCILLIFTLCIYGMMKRSQRGRAVDKWAESPGTSGFINLDEIQKASLENQKTEDFEKRVNEIFEGDNLVLLDVQGKQNGFVLTGIEDLNGNEQPDAAPGAGDEVVFQMAVSGSGPNNATIVGAGVNRDFTSRYTYPMPNIDRNYAQNYYRQHGYYPYYSHYYYSPGYRYYTPRRRYGYLRTYRTTYRRSPRYRTQIGRNNTYMSGYRTRYPNSSKTFSKPSSTRANYVRKTSSSPGFKSRVSSS
;
A
#
# COMPACT_ATOMS: atom_id res chain seq x y z
N MET A 1 -3.01 -22.53 78.52
CA MET A 1 -3.49 -22.41 77.12
C MET A 1 -3.23 -20.99 76.64
N ARG A 2 -2.22 -20.77 75.79
CA ARG A 2 -1.99 -19.45 75.17
C ARG A 2 -2.79 -19.39 73.86
N PRO A 3 -3.72 -18.43 73.66
CA PRO A 3 -4.50 -18.36 72.43
C PRO A 3 -3.66 -17.90 71.24
N SER A 4 -4.02 -18.41 70.08
CA SER A 4 -3.32 -18.41 68.79
C SER A 4 -3.27 -17.04 68.07
N TYR A 5 -2.71 -16.02 68.72
CA TYR A 5 -2.52 -14.67 68.13
C TYR A 5 -1.72 -14.66 66.82
N TRP A 6 -0.92 -15.71 66.58
CA TRP A 6 -0.13 -15.90 65.36
C TRP A 6 -0.91 -16.41 64.15
N SER A 7 -2.11 -16.97 64.34
CA SER A 7 -2.92 -17.53 63.24
C SER A 7 -3.68 -16.42 62.49
N THR A 8 -4.24 -15.46 63.24
CA THR A 8 -5.10 -14.38 62.72
C THR A 8 -4.32 -13.37 61.87
N HIS A 9 -3.10 -12.99 62.28
CA HIS A 9 -2.28 -12.07 61.49
C HIS A 9 -1.82 -12.67 60.15
N LYS A 10 -1.50 -13.96 60.12
CA LYS A 10 -1.11 -14.66 58.88
C LYS A 10 -2.30 -14.76 57.93
N THR A 11 -3.50 -15.06 58.44
CA THR A 11 -4.71 -15.07 57.63
C THR A 11 -5.00 -13.69 57.06
N THR A 12 -4.97 -12.62 57.87
CA THR A 12 -5.20 -11.25 57.37
C THR A 12 -4.19 -10.81 56.30
N LEU A 13 -2.90 -11.13 56.45
CA LEU A 13 -1.88 -10.81 55.45
C LEU A 13 -2.09 -11.59 54.14
N ILE A 14 -2.48 -12.87 54.23
CA ILE A 14 -2.82 -13.69 53.06
C ILE A 14 -4.07 -13.11 52.36
N THR A 15 -5.11 -12.70 53.10
CA THR A 15 -6.31 -12.10 52.49
C THR A 15 -5.98 -10.79 51.77
N ILE A 16 -5.15 -9.94 52.35
CA ILE A 16 -4.71 -8.68 51.72
C ILE A 16 -3.89 -8.96 50.45
N ALA A 17 -2.97 -9.93 50.48
CA ALA A 17 -2.18 -10.32 49.32
C ALA A 17 -3.04 -10.88 48.18
N VAL A 18 -4.07 -11.69 48.50
CA VAL A 18 -5.00 -12.24 47.52
C VAL A 18 -5.86 -11.14 46.90
N ILE A 19 -6.41 -10.22 47.71
CA ILE A 19 -7.22 -9.10 47.21
C ILE A 19 -6.40 -8.18 46.30
N THR A 20 -5.17 -7.85 46.68
CA THR A 20 -4.27 -7.01 45.86
C THR A 20 -3.90 -7.68 44.54
N CYS A 21 -3.60 -8.99 44.54
CA CYS A 21 -3.37 -9.74 43.30
C CYS A 21 -4.60 -9.76 42.38
N ILE A 22 -5.81 -9.95 42.93
CA ILE A 22 -7.06 -9.94 42.14
C ILE A 22 -7.29 -8.56 41.52
N LEU A 23 -7.07 -7.47 42.27
CA LEU A 23 -7.20 -6.11 41.76
C LEU A 23 -6.16 -5.80 40.66
N LEU A 24 -4.93 -6.30 40.78
CA LEU A 24 -3.90 -6.16 39.74
C LEU A 24 -4.25 -6.93 38.47
N ILE A 25 -4.77 -8.16 38.60
CA ILE A 25 -5.21 -8.95 37.45
C ILE A 25 -6.40 -8.27 36.75
N PHE A 26 -7.38 -7.79 37.52
CA PHE A 26 -8.53 -7.07 36.95
C PHE A 26 -8.12 -5.78 36.22
N THR A 27 -7.23 -4.98 36.81
CA THR A 27 -6.72 -3.75 36.17
C THR A 27 -5.93 -4.05 34.89
N LEU A 28 -5.09 -5.09 34.87
CA LEU A 28 -4.38 -5.52 33.67
C LEU A 28 -5.32 -6.06 32.58
N CYS A 29 -6.36 -6.82 32.96
CA CYS A 29 -7.38 -7.32 32.04
C CYS A 29 -8.20 -6.17 31.43
N ILE A 30 -8.65 -5.21 32.25
CA ILE A 30 -9.38 -4.01 31.78
C ILE A 30 -8.48 -3.17 30.87
N TYR A 31 -7.21 -2.96 31.25
CA TYR A 31 -6.25 -2.23 30.42
C TYR A 31 -5.99 -2.93 29.07
N GLY A 32 -5.86 -4.26 29.07
CA GLY A 32 -5.72 -5.07 27.86
C GLY A 32 -6.95 -4.98 26.94
N MET A 33 -8.15 -5.05 27.51
CA MET A 33 -9.42 -4.89 26.77
C MET A 33 -9.58 -3.47 26.22
N MET A 34 -9.24 -2.43 26.99
CA MET A 34 -9.27 -1.04 26.54
C MET A 34 -8.28 -0.79 25.40
N LYS A 35 -7.03 -1.29 25.51
CA LYS A 35 -6.05 -1.22 24.41
C LYS A 35 -6.52 -1.93 23.16
N ARG A 36 -7.16 -3.10 23.30
CA ARG A 36 -7.70 -3.88 22.18
C ARG A 36 -8.88 -3.17 21.50
N SER A 37 -9.79 -2.57 22.28
CA SER A 37 -10.92 -1.77 21.79
C SER A 37 -10.47 -0.49 21.08
N GLN A 38 -9.47 0.21 21.63
CA GLN A 38 -8.85 1.38 20.98
C GLN A 38 -8.16 1.00 19.67
N ARG A 39 -7.49 -0.17 19.62
CA ARG A 39 -6.87 -0.68 18.38
C ARG A 39 -7.92 -1.05 17.33
N GLY A 40 -9.05 -1.64 17.74
CA GLY A 40 -10.20 -1.92 16.86
C GLY A 40 -10.81 -0.64 16.27
N ARG A 41 -11.17 0.33 17.12
CA ARG A 41 -11.70 1.64 16.66
C ARG A 41 -10.70 2.44 15.81
N ALA A 42 -9.40 2.33 16.08
CA ALA A 42 -8.38 2.97 15.25
C ALA A 42 -8.25 2.29 13.89
N VAL A 43 -8.37 0.95 13.83
CA VAL A 43 -8.35 0.15 12.59
C VAL A 43 -9.56 0.44 11.70
N ASP A 44 -10.74 0.65 12.27
CA ASP A 44 -11.94 0.98 11.49
C ASP A 44 -11.88 2.44 10.99
N LYS A 45 -11.39 3.37 11.81
CA LYS A 45 -11.31 4.80 11.45
C LYS A 45 -10.32 5.14 10.33
N TRP A 46 -9.23 4.38 10.12
CA TRP A 46 -8.24 4.75 9.08
C TRP A 46 -8.67 4.30 7.67
N ALA A 47 -9.46 3.22 7.57
CA ALA A 47 -10.04 2.78 6.31
C ALA A 47 -11.09 3.78 5.79
N GLU A 48 -11.74 4.50 6.72
CA GLU A 48 -12.76 5.52 6.45
C GLU A 48 -12.21 6.94 6.37
N SER A 49 -10.95 7.17 6.79
CA SER A 49 -10.33 8.50 6.75
C SER A 49 -9.83 8.84 5.34
N PRO A 50 -10.29 9.96 4.73
CA PRO A 50 -9.84 10.36 3.39
C PRO A 50 -8.31 10.50 3.32
N GLY A 51 -7.68 9.83 2.35
CA GLY A 51 -6.24 9.95 2.07
C GLY A 51 -5.31 9.02 2.86
N THR A 52 -5.79 8.29 3.88
CA THR A 52 -4.94 7.34 4.65
C THR A 52 -5.07 5.88 4.22
N SER A 53 -6.01 5.57 3.33
CA SER A 53 -6.34 4.20 2.95
C SER A 53 -5.17 3.45 2.32
N GLY A 54 -4.30 4.13 1.56
CA GLY A 54 -3.25 3.47 0.77
C GLY A 54 -3.81 2.57 -0.34
N PHE A 55 -5.08 2.76 -0.69
CA PHE A 55 -5.80 1.94 -1.65
C PHE A 55 -5.42 2.30 -3.10
N ILE A 56 -5.30 1.27 -3.94
CA ILE A 56 -5.10 1.41 -5.37
C ILE A 56 -5.92 0.38 -6.16
N ASN A 57 -6.61 0.82 -7.21
CA ASN A 57 -7.36 -0.06 -8.10
C ASN A 57 -6.42 -0.73 -9.11
N LEU A 58 -6.14 -2.02 -8.90
CA LEU A 58 -5.15 -2.75 -9.70
C LEU A 58 -5.67 -3.18 -11.08
N ASP A 59 -6.98 -3.16 -11.34
CA ASP A 59 -7.51 -3.33 -12.70
C ASP A 59 -7.19 -2.11 -13.56
N GLU A 60 -7.33 -0.91 -13.00
CA GLU A 60 -6.95 0.33 -13.69
C GLU A 60 -5.43 0.44 -13.86
N ILE A 61 -4.63 -0.13 -12.96
CA ILE A 61 -3.16 -0.22 -13.12
C ILE A 61 -2.81 -1.18 -14.26
N GLN A 62 -3.44 -2.36 -14.31
CA GLN A 62 -3.29 -3.30 -15.42
C GLN A 62 -3.64 -2.61 -16.75
N LYS A 63 -4.81 -1.98 -16.82
CA LYS A 63 -5.25 -1.23 -18.00
C LYS A 63 -4.25 -0.14 -18.39
N ALA A 64 -3.82 0.67 -17.42
CA ALA A 64 -2.84 1.72 -17.65
C ALA A 64 -1.51 1.17 -18.18
N SER A 65 -1.09 -0.03 -17.73
CA SER A 65 0.15 -0.66 -18.19
C SER A 65 0.11 -1.06 -19.67
N LEU A 66 -1.09 -1.30 -20.20
CA LEU A 66 -1.34 -1.68 -21.59
C LEU A 66 -1.54 -0.45 -22.50
N GLU A 67 -2.15 0.62 -21.97
CA GLU A 67 -2.53 1.80 -22.75
C GLU A 67 -1.43 2.86 -22.85
N ASN A 68 -0.60 3.02 -21.82
CA ASN A 68 0.42 4.08 -21.80
C ASN A 68 1.69 3.65 -22.53
N GLN A 69 2.27 4.58 -23.29
CA GLN A 69 3.49 4.35 -24.08
C GLN A 69 4.75 5.01 -23.50
N LYS A 70 4.58 5.91 -22.52
CA LYS A 70 5.67 6.65 -21.87
C LYS A 70 5.64 6.44 -20.36
N THR A 71 6.83 6.36 -19.77
CA THR A 71 6.96 6.13 -18.33
C THR A 71 6.30 7.23 -17.51
N GLU A 72 6.46 8.47 -17.95
CA GLU A 72 5.93 9.66 -17.31
C GLU A 72 4.40 9.72 -17.29
N ASP A 73 3.74 9.19 -18.31
CA ASP A 73 2.28 9.25 -18.43
C ASP A 73 1.61 8.17 -17.57
N PHE A 74 2.24 7.00 -17.45
CA PHE A 74 1.80 6.01 -16.49
C PHE A 74 2.16 6.38 -15.06
N GLU A 75 3.28 7.03 -14.77
CA GLU A 75 3.53 7.61 -13.43
C GLU A 75 2.39 8.54 -13.00
N LYS A 76 1.94 9.42 -13.89
CA LYS A 76 0.76 10.26 -13.65
C LYS A 76 -0.46 9.39 -13.42
N ARG A 77 -0.71 8.41 -14.30
CA ARG A 77 -1.89 7.55 -14.24
C ARG A 77 -1.96 6.75 -12.94
N VAL A 78 -0.84 6.20 -12.48
CA VAL A 78 -0.73 5.52 -11.18
C VAL A 78 -1.15 6.47 -10.05
N ASN A 79 -0.66 7.71 -10.06
CA ASN A 79 -0.98 8.72 -9.06
C ASN A 79 -2.41 9.30 -9.16
N GLU A 80 -3.05 9.18 -10.32
CA GLU A 80 -4.48 9.44 -10.49
C GLU A 80 -5.34 8.33 -9.87
N ILE A 81 -4.94 7.07 -10.07
CA ILE A 81 -5.65 5.89 -9.56
C ILE A 81 -5.51 5.78 -8.04
N PHE A 82 -4.33 6.13 -7.50
CA PHE A 82 -4.01 6.00 -6.09
C PHE A 82 -4.80 6.96 -5.19
N GLU A 83 -5.38 6.43 -4.11
CA GLU A 83 -6.21 7.21 -3.19
C GLU A 83 -5.47 7.74 -1.95
N GLY A 84 -4.28 7.22 -1.62
CA GLY A 84 -3.48 7.72 -0.51
C GLY A 84 -3.05 9.18 -0.69
N ASP A 85 -2.66 9.88 0.37
CA ASP A 85 -2.31 11.30 0.32
C ASP A 85 -0.94 11.56 -0.32
N ASN A 86 0.00 10.62 -0.18
CA ASN A 86 1.34 10.77 -0.72
C ASN A 86 1.45 10.22 -2.14
N LEU A 87 2.54 10.56 -2.82
CA LEU A 87 2.78 10.08 -4.17
C LEU A 87 3.22 8.62 -4.17
N VAL A 88 2.78 7.89 -5.20
CA VAL A 88 3.39 6.61 -5.57
C VAL A 88 4.55 6.90 -6.50
N LEU A 89 5.73 6.48 -6.08
CA LEU A 89 6.97 6.49 -6.84
C LEU A 89 7.19 5.09 -7.44
N LEU A 90 7.72 5.05 -8.66
CA LEU A 90 8.01 3.79 -9.35
C LEU A 90 9.48 3.42 -9.15
N ASP A 91 9.73 2.13 -8.98
CA ASP A 91 11.05 1.50 -9.16
C ASP A 91 10.90 0.36 -10.17
N VAL A 92 11.64 0.42 -11.26
CA VAL A 92 11.62 -0.54 -12.36
C VAL A 92 13.00 -1.13 -12.51
N GLN A 93 13.10 -2.44 -12.42
CA GLN A 93 14.33 -3.19 -12.58
C GLN A 93 14.22 -4.12 -13.78
N GLY A 94 15.09 -3.94 -14.77
CA GLY A 94 15.26 -4.90 -15.86
C GLY A 94 15.74 -6.26 -15.34
N LYS A 95 15.21 -7.33 -15.92
CA LYS A 95 15.58 -8.73 -15.68
C LYS A 95 15.97 -9.35 -17.02
N GLN A 96 16.63 -10.51 -16.98
CA GLN A 96 17.14 -11.18 -18.19
C GLN A 96 16.10 -11.33 -19.31
N ASN A 97 14.84 -11.65 -18.96
CA ASN A 97 13.74 -11.81 -19.91
C ASN A 97 12.51 -10.97 -19.53
N GLY A 98 12.70 -9.75 -19.01
CA GLY A 98 11.56 -8.91 -18.64
C GLY A 98 11.90 -7.85 -17.63
N PHE A 99 10.98 -7.51 -16.75
CA PHE A 99 11.19 -6.49 -15.72
C PHE A 99 10.28 -6.70 -14.51
N VAL A 100 10.69 -6.06 -13.41
CA VAL A 100 9.86 -5.90 -12.22
C VAL A 100 9.64 -4.41 -12.01
N LEU A 101 8.37 -4.00 -11.96
CA LEU A 101 7.93 -2.66 -11.57
C LEU A 101 7.34 -2.75 -10.16
N THR A 102 7.80 -1.90 -9.27
CA THR A 102 7.29 -1.75 -7.91
C THR A 102 6.72 -0.34 -7.75
N GLY A 103 5.46 -0.25 -7.33
CA GLY A 103 4.85 1.03 -6.92
C GLY A 103 5.00 1.20 -5.41
N ILE A 104 5.58 2.31 -4.98
CA ILE A 104 5.97 2.57 -3.59
C ILE A 104 5.36 3.92 -3.17
N GLU A 105 4.52 3.94 -2.14
CA GLU A 105 4.07 5.21 -1.55
C GLU A 105 5.18 5.80 -0.67
N ASP A 106 5.55 7.04 -0.98
CA ASP A 106 6.48 7.88 -0.21
C ASP A 106 5.83 8.33 1.11
N LEU A 107 5.89 7.49 2.13
CA LEU A 107 5.28 7.75 3.44
C LEU A 107 6.21 8.52 4.36
N ASN A 108 7.51 8.48 4.11
CA ASN A 108 8.51 9.20 4.90
C ASN A 108 8.76 10.63 4.37
N GLY A 109 8.31 10.95 3.15
CA GLY A 109 8.38 12.27 2.54
C GLY A 109 9.77 12.65 2.02
N ASN A 110 10.66 11.67 1.80
CA ASN A 110 12.04 11.91 1.36
C ASN A 110 12.17 12.04 -0.17
N GLU A 111 11.06 11.87 -0.90
CA GLU A 111 10.97 11.97 -2.35
C GLU A 111 11.80 10.91 -3.10
N GLN A 112 12.04 9.75 -2.47
CA GLN A 112 12.76 8.62 -3.04
C GLN A 112 11.95 7.33 -2.87
N PRO A 113 11.98 6.43 -3.86
CA PRO A 113 11.31 5.14 -3.73
C PRO A 113 12.13 4.18 -2.85
N ASP A 114 11.67 3.95 -1.62
CA ASP A 114 12.37 3.07 -0.66
C ASP A 114 11.61 1.76 -0.36
N ALA A 115 11.76 0.76 -1.23
CA ALA A 115 11.08 -0.53 -1.06
C ALA A 115 11.63 -1.42 0.08
N ALA A 116 12.77 -1.06 0.69
CA ALA A 116 13.41 -1.91 1.70
C ALA A 116 12.59 -1.98 3.00
N PRO A 117 12.48 -3.17 3.64
CA PRO A 117 11.78 -3.28 4.93
C PRO A 117 12.33 -2.30 5.96
N GLY A 118 11.44 -1.50 6.55
CA GLY A 118 11.81 -0.51 7.58
C GLY A 118 12.32 0.83 7.05
N ALA A 119 12.45 1.03 5.73
CA ALA A 119 12.91 2.30 5.15
C ALA A 119 11.89 3.45 5.28
N GLY A 120 10.67 3.15 5.73
CA GLY A 120 9.65 4.13 6.06
C GLY A 120 8.56 4.30 5.01
N ASP A 121 8.74 3.73 3.82
CA ASP A 121 7.77 3.69 2.73
C ASP A 121 6.98 2.38 2.68
N GLU A 122 5.91 2.37 1.88
CA GLU A 122 5.09 1.18 1.66
C GLU A 122 5.00 0.82 0.18
N VAL A 123 5.41 -0.41 -0.16
CA VAL A 123 5.06 -1.01 -1.45
C VAL A 123 3.54 -1.20 -1.52
N VAL A 124 2.91 -0.62 -2.55
CA VAL A 124 1.45 -0.70 -2.76
C VAL A 124 1.09 -1.77 -3.80
N PHE A 125 1.97 -2.03 -4.77
CA PHE A 125 1.83 -3.12 -5.73
C PHE A 125 3.17 -3.46 -6.39
N GLN A 126 3.23 -4.63 -7.01
CA GLN A 126 4.33 -5.05 -7.87
C GLN A 126 3.77 -5.70 -9.14
N MET A 127 4.37 -5.37 -10.28
CA MET A 127 4.09 -5.95 -11.58
C MET A 127 5.36 -6.62 -12.10
N ALA A 128 5.27 -7.92 -12.37
CA ALA A 128 6.35 -8.69 -12.98
C ALA A 128 5.94 -9.10 -14.39
N VAL A 129 6.80 -8.84 -15.37
CA VAL A 129 6.65 -9.31 -16.74
C VAL A 129 7.83 -10.20 -17.07
N SER A 130 7.57 -11.39 -17.59
CA SER A 130 8.59 -12.40 -17.89
C SER A 130 8.28 -13.11 -19.20
N GLY A 131 9.16 -12.89 -20.18
CA GLY A 131 9.08 -13.48 -21.51
C GLY A 131 7.92 -12.94 -22.33
N SER A 132 7.74 -13.55 -23.50
CA SER A 132 6.65 -13.25 -24.42
C SER A 132 5.56 -14.32 -24.37
N GLY A 133 4.38 -13.98 -24.85
CA GLY A 133 3.27 -14.91 -25.00
C GLY A 133 2.19 -14.71 -23.95
N PRO A 134 1.16 -15.59 -23.94
CA PRO A 134 0.01 -15.42 -23.10
C PRO A 134 0.38 -15.47 -21.61
N ASN A 135 -0.28 -14.64 -20.79
CA ASN A 135 -0.14 -14.68 -19.33
C ASN A 135 1.31 -14.49 -18.83
N ASN A 136 2.12 -13.73 -19.57
CA ASN A 136 3.50 -13.40 -19.24
C ASN A 136 3.65 -12.30 -18.17
N ALA A 137 2.55 -11.66 -17.77
CA ALA A 137 2.56 -10.61 -16.74
C ALA A 137 1.70 -10.97 -15.54
N THR A 138 2.19 -10.63 -14.36
CA THR A 138 1.49 -10.78 -13.08
C THR A 138 1.55 -9.46 -12.31
N ILE A 139 0.41 -8.97 -11.84
CA ILE A 139 0.31 -7.87 -10.87
C ILE A 139 -0.12 -8.46 -9.54
N VAL A 140 0.62 -8.15 -8.49
CA VAL A 140 0.27 -8.44 -7.10
C VAL A 140 0.13 -7.15 -6.32
N GLY A 141 -0.88 -7.07 -5.48
CA GLY A 141 -1.01 -5.97 -4.53
C GLY A 141 -0.09 -6.16 -3.34
N ALA A 142 0.16 -5.08 -2.60
CA ALA A 142 0.89 -5.08 -1.34
C ALA A 142 0.23 -4.15 -0.33
N GLY A 143 0.66 -4.23 0.94
CA GLY A 143 0.06 -3.47 2.03
C GLY A 143 -1.42 -3.79 2.21
N VAL A 144 -2.28 -2.77 2.06
CA VAL A 144 -3.74 -2.91 2.12
C VAL A 144 -4.35 -3.60 0.89
N ASN A 145 -3.59 -3.65 -0.21
CA ASN A 145 -4.03 -4.20 -1.50
C ASN A 145 -3.61 -5.67 -1.68
N ARG A 146 -2.98 -6.28 -0.67
CA ARG A 146 -2.22 -7.54 -0.76
C ARG A 146 -2.98 -8.77 -1.26
N ASP A 147 -4.30 -8.82 -1.13
CA ASP A 147 -5.04 -9.99 -1.58
C ASP A 147 -5.34 -9.94 -3.09
N PHE A 148 -5.00 -8.84 -3.76
CA PHE A 148 -5.08 -8.78 -5.21
C PHE A 148 -3.95 -9.54 -5.88
N THR A 149 -4.32 -10.37 -6.84
CA THR A 149 -3.43 -10.90 -7.85
C THR A 149 -4.18 -10.93 -9.19
N SER A 150 -3.50 -10.57 -10.26
CA SER A 150 -4.00 -10.70 -11.63
C SER A 150 -2.89 -11.20 -12.53
N ARG A 151 -3.26 -12.01 -13.52
CA ARG A 151 -2.39 -12.50 -14.56
C ARG A 151 -2.98 -12.15 -15.91
N TYR A 152 -2.17 -11.59 -16.79
CA TYR A 152 -2.62 -11.11 -18.10
C TYR A 152 -1.49 -11.16 -19.11
N THR A 153 -1.85 -10.98 -20.38
CA THR A 153 -0.89 -10.84 -21.46
C THR A 153 -0.45 -9.39 -21.55
N TYR A 154 0.78 -9.12 -21.18
CA TYR A 154 1.46 -7.88 -21.52
C TYR A 154 2.05 -8.04 -22.92
N PRO A 155 1.89 -7.06 -23.83
CA PRO A 155 2.36 -7.14 -25.21
C PRO A 155 3.89 -7.02 -25.26
N MET A 156 4.56 -8.04 -24.72
CA MET A 156 5.99 -8.25 -24.80
C MET A 156 6.22 -9.12 -26.03
N PRO A 157 6.83 -8.58 -27.07
CA PRO A 157 6.98 -9.34 -28.29
C PRO A 157 8.05 -10.42 -28.09
N ASN A 158 7.84 -11.55 -28.77
CA ASN A 158 8.75 -12.69 -28.74
C ASN A 158 9.94 -12.40 -29.65
N ILE A 159 11.03 -11.85 -29.11
CA ILE A 159 12.04 -11.30 -30.02
C ILE A 159 13.50 -11.53 -29.58
N ASP A 160 14.28 -12.16 -30.46
CA ASP A 160 15.73 -11.93 -30.63
C ASP A 160 16.03 -10.42 -30.76
N ARG A 161 16.92 -9.89 -29.90
CA ARG A 161 17.35 -8.48 -29.82
C ARG A 161 17.42 -7.71 -31.15
N ASN A 162 17.91 -8.32 -32.22
CA ASN A 162 18.03 -7.66 -33.53
C ASN A 162 16.68 -7.44 -34.22
N TYR A 163 15.74 -8.38 -34.11
CA TYR A 163 14.43 -8.28 -34.75
C TYR A 163 13.53 -7.24 -34.06
N ALA A 164 13.69 -7.00 -32.75
CA ALA A 164 12.82 -6.08 -32.00
C ALA A 164 13.22 -4.63 -32.24
N GLN A 165 14.52 -4.34 -32.31
CA GLN A 165 14.98 -3.03 -32.72
C GLN A 165 14.45 -2.66 -34.11
N ASN A 166 14.43 -3.61 -35.05
CA ASN A 166 13.87 -3.39 -36.39
C ASN A 166 12.34 -3.26 -36.38
N TYR A 167 11.63 -4.13 -35.67
CA TYR A 167 10.18 -4.10 -35.55
C TYR A 167 9.66 -2.78 -34.95
N TYR A 168 10.25 -2.33 -33.83
CA TYR A 168 9.86 -1.07 -33.18
C TYR A 168 10.22 0.16 -34.00
N ARG A 169 11.37 0.15 -34.71
CA ARG A 169 11.73 1.22 -35.66
C ARG A 169 10.74 1.34 -36.80
N GLN A 170 10.26 0.22 -37.33
CA GLN A 170 9.34 0.19 -38.48
C GLN A 170 7.89 0.53 -38.11
N HIS A 171 7.42 0.17 -36.91
CA HIS A 171 6.00 0.27 -36.53
C HIS A 171 5.69 1.41 -35.57
N GLY A 172 6.70 2.19 -35.12
CA GLY A 172 6.52 3.34 -34.23
C GLY A 172 6.02 3.00 -32.82
N TYR A 173 5.91 1.70 -32.49
CA TYR A 173 5.46 1.20 -31.20
C TYR A 173 6.67 0.75 -30.39
N TYR A 174 7.14 1.58 -29.45
CA TYR A 174 8.07 1.13 -28.42
C TYR A 174 7.24 0.76 -27.18
N PRO A 175 7.11 -0.53 -26.82
CA PRO A 175 6.53 -0.85 -25.54
C PRO A 175 7.38 -0.22 -24.44
N TYR A 176 6.68 0.15 -23.39
CA TYR A 176 7.07 0.90 -22.20
C TYR A 176 8.46 0.55 -21.61
N TYR A 177 8.96 -0.66 -21.89
CA TYR A 177 10.22 -1.20 -21.36
C TYR A 177 11.19 -1.76 -22.41
N SER A 178 11.05 -1.44 -23.70
CA SER A 178 11.99 -1.89 -24.74
C SER A 178 13.47 -1.64 -24.42
N HIS A 179 13.77 -0.56 -23.67
CA HIS A 179 15.13 -0.23 -23.20
C HIS A 179 15.64 -1.12 -22.05
N TYR A 180 14.74 -1.70 -21.25
CA TYR A 180 15.06 -2.54 -20.08
C TYR A 180 15.29 -4.00 -20.47
N TYR A 181 14.95 -4.36 -21.71
CA TYR A 181 15.04 -5.70 -22.26
C TYR A 181 16.47 -6.09 -22.66
N TYR A 182 17.34 -5.13 -22.99
CA TYR A 182 18.68 -5.41 -23.52
C TYR A 182 19.84 -5.18 -22.57
N SER A 183 19.54 -4.63 -21.40
CA SER A 183 20.54 -4.27 -20.41
C SER A 183 20.12 -4.84 -19.06
N PRO A 184 20.45 -6.11 -18.77
CA PRO A 184 20.41 -6.62 -17.41
C PRO A 184 21.14 -5.61 -16.51
N GLY A 185 20.43 -5.00 -15.56
CA GLY A 185 20.96 -3.94 -14.70
C GLY A 185 20.45 -2.53 -14.99
N TYR A 186 19.72 -2.29 -16.08
CA TYR A 186 19.04 -1.00 -16.25
C TYR A 186 17.92 -0.87 -15.21
N ARG A 187 17.95 0.25 -14.50
CA ARG A 187 16.99 0.60 -13.46
C ARG A 187 16.44 1.98 -13.74
N TYR A 188 15.13 2.11 -13.62
CA TYR A 188 14.47 3.39 -13.54
C TYR A 188 13.85 3.51 -12.18
N TYR A 189 13.92 4.70 -11.62
CA TYR A 189 13.15 5.05 -10.46
C TYR A 189 12.62 6.45 -10.70
N THR A 190 11.45 6.78 -10.14
CA THR A 190 10.89 8.13 -10.24
C THR A 190 11.94 9.14 -9.78
N PRO A 191 12.49 9.96 -10.67
CA PRO A 191 13.54 10.90 -10.33
C PRO A 191 13.03 11.96 -9.36
N ARG A 192 13.81 12.28 -8.32
CA ARG A 192 13.46 13.30 -7.32
C ARG A 192 13.00 14.62 -7.93
N ARG A 193 13.65 15.09 -9.01
CA ARG A 193 13.27 16.31 -9.75
C ARG A 193 11.83 16.30 -10.31
N ARG A 194 11.22 15.13 -10.49
CA ARG A 194 9.85 14.98 -10.98
C ARG A 194 8.81 15.00 -9.86
N TYR A 195 9.23 14.84 -8.61
CA TYR A 195 8.34 14.75 -7.46
C TYR A 195 7.42 15.98 -7.35
N GLY A 196 8.01 17.19 -7.37
CA GLY A 196 7.24 18.44 -7.31
C GLY A 196 6.24 18.58 -8.47
N TYR A 197 6.63 18.18 -9.68
CA TYR A 197 5.74 18.17 -10.84
C TYR A 197 4.56 17.20 -10.66
N LEU A 198 4.83 15.95 -10.26
CA LEU A 198 3.80 14.94 -10.01
C LEU A 198 2.84 15.39 -8.90
N ARG A 199 3.36 16.01 -7.84
CA ARG A 199 2.56 16.53 -6.73
C ARG A 199 1.60 17.62 -7.17
N THR A 200 2.10 18.60 -7.93
CA THR A 200 1.29 19.69 -8.49
C THR A 200 0.25 19.13 -9.46
N TYR A 201 0.65 18.26 -10.38
CA TYR A 201 -0.23 17.59 -11.32
C TYR A 201 -1.38 16.88 -10.61
N ARG A 202 -1.07 16.05 -9.60
CA ARG A 202 -2.04 15.27 -8.86
C ARG A 202 -3.00 16.16 -8.07
N THR A 203 -2.50 17.23 -7.47
CA THR A 203 -3.32 18.20 -6.75
C THR A 203 -4.35 18.85 -7.68
N THR A 204 -3.92 19.25 -8.87
CA THR A 204 -4.82 19.79 -9.91
C THR A 204 -5.80 18.73 -10.40
N TYR A 205 -5.33 17.52 -10.68
CA TYR A 205 -6.17 16.40 -11.10
C TYR A 205 -7.28 16.11 -10.09
N ARG A 206 -6.97 16.05 -8.79
CA ARG A 206 -7.93 15.80 -7.71
C ARG A 206 -9.03 16.86 -7.59
N ARG A 207 -8.85 18.05 -8.18
CA ARG A 207 -9.87 19.10 -8.26
C ARG A 207 -10.74 19.00 -9.52
N SER A 208 -10.38 18.12 -10.46
CA SER A 208 -11.04 17.99 -11.75
C SER A 208 -12.25 17.03 -11.71
N PRO A 209 -13.20 17.14 -12.66
CA PRO A 209 -14.26 16.15 -12.84
C PRO A 209 -13.74 14.73 -13.11
N ARG A 210 -12.59 14.60 -13.78
CA ARG A 210 -11.98 13.30 -14.10
C ARG A 210 -11.60 12.51 -12.85
N TYR A 211 -11.23 13.20 -11.77
CA TYR A 211 -10.99 12.55 -10.49
C TYR A 211 -12.25 11.90 -9.91
N ARG A 212 -13.42 12.54 -10.03
CA ARG A 212 -14.69 11.94 -9.57
C ARG A 212 -14.99 10.64 -10.33
N THR A 213 -14.75 10.62 -11.63
CA THR A 213 -14.88 9.40 -12.44
C THR A 213 -13.91 8.32 -11.96
N GLN A 214 -12.66 8.67 -11.66
CA GLN A 214 -11.68 7.72 -11.14
C GLN A 214 -12.08 7.13 -9.79
N ILE A 215 -12.55 7.96 -8.86
CA ILE A 215 -13.08 7.52 -7.57
C ILE A 215 -14.28 6.59 -7.77
N GLY A 216 -15.16 6.87 -8.74
CA GLY A 216 -16.22 5.94 -9.13
C GLY A 216 -15.69 4.56 -9.52
N ARG A 217 -14.67 4.50 -10.38
CA ARG A 217 -14.04 3.22 -10.79
C ARG A 217 -13.39 2.49 -9.62
N ASN A 218 -12.72 3.23 -8.75
CA ASN A 218 -12.11 2.70 -7.54
C ASN A 218 -13.16 2.12 -6.58
N ASN A 219 -14.27 2.84 -6.36
CA ASN A 219 -15.39 2.38 -5.56
C ASN A 219 -16.02 1.11 -6.14
N THR A 220 -16.24 1.05 -7.46
CA THR A 220 -16.75 -0.17 -8.11
C THR A 220 -15.82 -1.36 -7.90
N TYR A 221 -14.51 -1.15 -8.08
CA TYR A 221 -13.50 -2.17 -7.82
C TYR A 221 -13.54 -2.64 -6.35
N MET A 222 -13.62 -1.69 -5.42
CA MET A 222 -13.70 -1.93 -3.98
C MET A 222 -14.96 -2.72 -3.61
N SER A 223 -16.12 -2.35 -4.14
CA SER A 223 -17.40 -3.04 -3.89
C SER A 223 -17.38 -4.49 -4.37
N GLY A 224 -16.74 -4.77 -5.51
CA GLY A 224 -16.58 -6.12 -6.05
C GLY A 224 -15.49 -6.95 -5.36
N TYR A 225 -14.75 -6.38 -4.41
CA TYR A 225 -13.56 -7.00 -3.84
C TYR A 225 -13.85 -8.32 -3.11
N ARG A 226 -14.85 -8.33 -2.22
CA ARG A 226 -15.23 -9.53 -1.44
C ARG A 226 -15.65 -10.69 -2.34
N THR A 227 -16.30 -10.38 -3.47
CA THR A 227 -16.72 -11.38 -4.46
C THR A 227 -15.52 -11.97 -5.19
N ARG A 228 -14.55 -11.13 -5.56
CA ARG A 228 -13.34 -11.58 -6.28
C ARG A 228 -12.34 -12.31 -5.39
N TYR A 229 -12.34 -11.97 -4.10
CA TYR A 229 -11.40 -12.50 -3.12
C TYR A 229 -12.16 -13.01 -1.88
N PRO A 230 -12.95 -14.08 -1.97
CA PRO A 230 -13.82 -14.53 -0.87
C PRO A 230 -13.04 -14.91 0.41
N ASN A 231 -11.80 -15.37 0.25
CA ASN A 231 -10.92 -15.74 1.36
C ASN A 231 -10.20 -14.56 2.02
N SER A 232 -10.33 -13.34 1.47
CA SER A 232 -9.62 -12.14 1.92
C SER A 232 -10.35 -11.32 3.00
N SER A 233 -11.52 -11.79 3.46
CA SER A 233 -12.36 -11.10 4.46
C SER A 233 -11.64 -10.77 5.78
N LYS A 234 -10.52 -11.45 6.07
CA LYS A 234 -9.71 -11.25 7.27
C LYS A 234 -8.48 -10.38 7.04
N THR A 235 -8.12 -10.09 5.80
CA THR A 235 -6.84 -9.47 5.42
C THR A 235 -7.01 -8.15 4.70
N PHE A 236 -8.12 -7.98 4.00
CA PHE A 236 -8.50 -6.71 3.42
C PHE A 236 -8.63 -5.65 4.50
N SER A 237 -8.11 -4.45 4.28
CA SER A 237 -8.13 -3.36 5.27
C SER A 237 -7.37 -3.67 6.56
N LYS A 238 -6.25 -4.39 6.50
CA LYS A 238 -5.26 -4.39 7.61
C LYS A 238 -4.00 -3.68 7.13
N PRO A 239 -3.66 -2.52 7.72
CA PRO A 239 -2.53 -1.73 7.27
C PRO A 239 -1.23 -2.47 7.60
N SER A 240 -0.16 -2.22 6.84
CA SER A 240 1.18 -2.64 7.26
C SER A 240 1.59 -1.92 8.55
N SER A 241 2.66 -2.38 9.20
CA SER A 241 3.26 -1.66 10.31
C SER A 241 3.70 -0.24 9.92
N THR A 242 4.27 -0.07 8.72
CA THR A 242 4.67 1.23 8.18
C THR A 242 3.48 2.17 8.04
N ARG A 243 2.39 1.71 7.40
CA ARG A 243 1.18 2.51 7.24
C ARG A 243 0.50 2.81 8.58
N ALA A 244 0.42 1.83 9.48
CA ALA A 244 -0.11 2.07 10.83
C ALA A 244 0.68 3.15 11.57
N ASN A 245 2.01 3.17 11.41
CA ASN A 245 2.87 4.21 11.98
C ASN A 245 2.65 5.57 11.31
N TYR A 246 2.56 5.62 9.98
CA TYR A 246 2.22 6.82 9.23
C TYR A 246 0.88 7.41 9.69
N VAL A 247 -0.18 6.61 9.69
CA VAL A 247 -1.51 7.04 10.14
C VAL A 247 -1.49 7.55 11.58
N ARG A 248 -0.76 6.90 12.49
CA ARG A 248 -0.61 7.39 13.88
C ARG A 248 0.05 8.76 13.94
N LYS A 249 1.11 8.99 13.16
CA LYS A 249 1.80 10.29 13.09
C LYS A 249 0.89 11.35 12.46
N THR A 250 0.26 11.04 11.34
CA THR A 250 -0.62 11.96 10.61
C THR A 250 -1.86 12.32 11.41
N SER A 251 -2.49 11.36 12.09
CA SER A 251 -3.67 11.60 12.95
C SER A 251 -3.39 12.45 14.17
N SER A 252 -2.14 12.47 14.62
CA SER A 252 -1.67 13.35 15.68
C SER A 252 -1.40 14.78 15.19
N SER A 253 -1.34 15.01 13.86
CA SER A 253 -1.10 16.34 13.30
C SER A 253 -2.34 17.24 13.41
N PRO A 254 -2.17 18.55 13.68
CA PRO A 254 -3.29 19.50 13.73
C PRO A 254 -4.12 19.54 12.45
N GLY A 255 -3.47 19.44 11.28
CA GLY A 255 -4.12 19.49 9.97
C GLY A 255 -4.95 18.25 9.60
N PHE A 256 -4.72 17.11 10.24
CA PHE A 256 -5.57 15.92 10.08
C PHE A 256 -6.85 16.04 10.90
N LYS A 257 -6.74 16.51 12.16
CA LYS A 257 -7.91 16.72 13.03
C LYS A 257 -8.93 17.66 12.39
N SER A 258 -8.48 18.71 11.70
CA SER A 258 -9.35 19.63 10.97
C SER A 258 -10.06 18.99 9.77
N ARG A 259 -9.41 18.08 9.05
CA ARG A 259 -10.01 17.38 7.88
C ARG A 259 -11.06 16.36 8.29
N VAL A 260 -10.83 15.66 9.41
CA VAL A 260 -11.78 14.68 9.95
C VAL A 260 -12.97 15.38 10.61
N SER A 261 -12.80 16.55 11.23
CA SER A 261 -13.93 17.31 11.79
C SER A 261 -14.82 17.98 10.75
N SER A 262 -14.33 18.14 9.51
CA SER A 262 -15.06 18.74 8.39
C SER A 262 -15.69 17.72 7.43
N SER A 263 -15.55 16.42 7.73
CA SER A 263 -16.16 15.31 6.99
C SER A 263 -17.35 14.78 7.77
#